data_AF-A0A4R0ITZ4-F1
#
_entry.id   AF-A0A4R0ITZ4-F1
#
_cell.length_a   1.000
_cell.length_b   1.000
_cell.length_c   1.000
_cell.angle_alpha   90.00
_cell.angle_beta   90.00
_cell.angle_gamma   90.00
#
_symmetry.space_group_name_H-M   'P 1'
#
loop_
_entity.id
_entity.type
_entity.pdbx_description
1 polymer ?
#
loop_
_entity_poly.entity_id
_entity_poly.type
_entity_poly.pdbx_seq_one_letter_code
_entity_poly.pdbx_strand_id
1 'polypeptide(L)'
;MWQGSVTAAGQHTSSDVTATTPPAVLDKRTINGSFSPGQIRLSARTTNEPDISGPNLYGYVVIGDALYWSNYFIDATTGQIDPNHQHLLRRVGGGWTPFTMLETSTYETLDGDFSRSVAYAMRENGVLYRWKIVNGTWVSNGSFAGFAAVKSMTLIARTATYDTFLANTRGGGLYTIRIPSSFPLQPVVKQVRTRTWQGFEVLSAMACGRNSTLLLGIDKDTKTGYLYAVGHANGLSTLIESRGKVTGTFDDPVYFRWVPIAPYDVANGD
;
A
#
# COMPACT_ATOMS: atom_id res chain seq x y z
N MET A 1 6.90 9.78 -5.17
CA MET A 1 6.07 8.63 -4.72
C MET A 1 5.23 8.16 -5.88
N TRP A 2 5.31 6.86 -6.15
CA TRP A 2 4.48 6.21 -7.16
C TRP A 2 3.13 5.84 -6.54
N GLN A 3 2.21 6.80 -6.57
CA GLN A 3 0.87 6.65 -6.03
C GLN A 3 0.00 5.98 -7.09
N GLY A 4 -0.59 4.84 -6.74
CA GLY A 4 -1.56 4.14 -7.58
C GLY A 4 -2.99 4.39 -7.12
N SER A 5 -3.92 4.28 -8.05
CA SER A 5 -5.35 4.25 -7.72
C SER A 5 -6.14 3.39 -8.71
N VAL A 6 -7.32 2.96 -8.28
CA VAL A 6 -8.37 2.49 -9.19
C VAL A 6 -9.45 3.56 -9.21
N THR A 7 -9.73 4.11 -10.40
CA THR A 7 -10.75 5.15 -10.59
C THR A 7 -12.16 4.56 -10.45
N ALA A 8 -13.18 5.41 -10.33
CA ALA A 8 -14.57 4.95 -10.36
C ALA A 8 -14.95 4.22 -11.66
N ALA A 9 -14.27 4.54 -12.77
CA ALA A 9 -14.42 3.87 -14.06
C ALA A 9 -13.65 2.54 -14.16
N GLY A 10 -12.96 2.11 -13.10
CA GLY A 10 -12.20 0.86 -13.08
C GLY A 10 -10.82 0.95 -13.74
N GLN A 11 -10.33 2.16 -14.03
CA GLN A 11 -9.00 2.34 -14.63
C GLN A 11 -7.93 2.32 -13.54
N HIS A 12 -6.76 1.76 -13.83
CA HIS A 12 -5.58 2.00 -12.99
C HIS A 12 -4.98 3.37 -13.30
N THR A 13 -4.52 4.07 -12.28
CA THR A 13 -3.66 5.25 -12.48
C THR A 13 -2.31 5.09 -11.81
N SER A 14 -1.31 5.77 -12.35
CA SER A 14 -0.01 5.99 -11.71
C SER A 14 0.22 7.48 -11.65
N SER A 15 0.49 8.01 -10.46
CA SER A 15 0.75 9.43 -10.24
C SER A 15 2.09 9.62 -9.52
N ASP A 16 2.92 10.50 -10.05
CA ASP A 16 4.22 10.85 -9.49
C ASP A 16 4.11 12.04 -8.55
N VAL A 17 3.84 11.74 -7.27
CA VAL A 17 3.75 12.76 -6.23
C VAL A 17 5.16 13.15 -5.79
N THR A 18 5.52 14.41 -6.00
CA THR A 18 6.89 14.93 -5.78
C THR A 18 6.89 16.08 -4.77
N ALA A 19 7.93 16.13 -3.92
CA ALA A 19 8.15 17.17 -2.93
C ALA A 19 8.76 18.46 -3.54
N THR A 20 8.14 18.98 -4.62
CA THR A 20 8.40 20.33 -5.13
C THR A 20 7.93 21.40 -4.12
N THR A 21 8.14 22.68 -4.41
CA THR A 21 7.64 23.78 -3.57
C THR A 21 6.68 24.66 -4.39
N PRO A 22 5.34 24.51 -4.25
CA PRO A 22 4.64 23.53 -3.42
C PRO A 22 4.71 22.10 -3.99
N PRO A 23 4.44 21.04 -3.19
CA PRO A 23 4.38 19.66 -3.70
C PRO A 23 3.34 19.52 -4.81
N ALA A 24 3.58 18.64 -5.76
CA ALA A 24 2.72 18.47 -6.93
C ALA A 24 2.73 17.03 -7.45
N VAL A 25 1.67 16.69 -8.19
CA VAL A 25 1.66 15.53 -9.09
C VAL A 25 2.30 15.98 -10.41
N LEU A 26 3.43 15.39 -10.79
CA LEU A 26 4.19 15.79 -11.99
C LEU A 26 3.81 14.99 -13.24
N ASP A 27 3.57 13.70 -13.08
CA ASP A 27 3.07 12.81 -14.13
C ASP A 27 1.84 12.07 -13.60
N LYS A 28 0.85 11.88 -14.47
CA LYS A 28 -0.30 11.01 -14.21
C LYS A 28 -0.61 10.21 -15.47
N ARG A 29 -0.52 8.89 -15.34
CA ARG A 29 -0.85 7.93 -16.38
C ARG A 29 -2.11 7.17 -16.01
N THR A 30 -2.89 6.83 -17.03
CA THR A 30 -4.11 6.04 -16.88
C THR A 30 -4.05 4.82 -17.79
N ILE A 31 -4.30 3.66 -17.20
CA ILE A 31 -4.40 2.37 -17.89
C ILE A 31 -5.89 2.04 -17.94
N ASN A 32 -6.43 1.99 -19.17
CA ASN A 32 -7.83 1.67 -19.40
C ASN A 32 -8.07 0.16 -19.38
N GLY A 33 -9.31 -0.24 -19.12
CA GLY A 33 -9.71 -1.65 -19.18
C GLY A 33 -9.14 -2.53 -18.06
N SER A 34 -8.53 -1.93 -17.02
CA SER A 34 -8.00 -2.68 -15.88
C SER A 34 -9.11 -3.39 -15.14
N PHE A 35 -10.27 -2.76 -14.91
CA PHE A 35 -11.42 -3.38 -14.26
C PHE A 35 -12.72 -2.79 -14.79
N SER A 36 -13.83 -3.46 -14.50
CA SER A 36 -15.15 -2.87 -14.70
C SER A 36 -15.36 -1.70 -13.71
N PRO A 37 -16.18 -0.69 -14.08
CA PRO A 37 -16.53 0.41 -13.18
C PRO A 37 -17.05 -0.09 -11.82
N GLY A 38 -16.53 0.48 -10.73
CA GLY A 38 -16.92 0.14 -9.36
C GLY A 38 -16.60 -1.28 -8.88
N GLN A 39 -15.85 -2.08 -9.66
CA GLN A 39 -15.60 -3.49 -9.36
C GLN A 39 -14.66 -3.69 -8.16
N ILE A 40 -13.66 -2.82 -8.00
CA ILE A 40 -12.64 -2.95 -6.96
C ILE A 40 -13.07 -2.24 -5.68
N ARG A 41 -13.04 -2.98 -4.58
CA ARG A 41 -13.33 -2.46 -3.23
C ARG A 41 -12.07 -2.13 -2.44
N LEU A 42 -11.05 -2.99 -2.54
CA LEU A 42 -9.75 -2.83 -1.90
C LEU A 42 -8.65 -3.27 -2.87
N SER A 43 -7.48 -2.66 -2.75
CA SER A 43 -6.26 -3.09 -3.44
C SER A 43 -5.11 -3.12 -2.44
N ALA A 44 -4.31 -4.18 -2.49
CA ALA A 44 -2.95 -4.12 -1.97
C ALA A 44 -2.09 -3.20 -2.86
N ARG A 45 -0.82 -3.02 -2.51
CA ARG A 45 0.18 -2.56 -3.49
C ARG A 45 0.12 -3.36 -4.80
N THR A 46 0.52 -2.73 -5.90
CA THR A 46 0.65 -3.38 -7.21
C THR A 46 2.11 -3.32 -7.65
N THR A 47 2.65 -4.48 -7.99
CA THR A 47 4.00 -4.63 -8.52
C THR A 47 4.02 -4.32 -10.00
N ASN A 48 5.01 -3.55 -10.41
CA ASN A 48 5.42 -3.33 -11.78
C ASN A 48 6.73 -4.10 -12.00
N GLU A 49 6.64 -5.19 -12.76
CA GLU A 49 7.78 -6.02 -13.13
C GLU A 49 8.16 -5.73 -14.59
N PRO A 50 9.36 -5.20 -14.87
CA PRO A 50 9.81 -5.00 -16.23
C PRO A 50 9.90 -6.32 -17.00
N ASP A 51 9.39 -6.33 -18.22
CA ASP A 51 9.55 -7.43 -19.19
C ASP A 51 9.90 -6.84 -20.56
N ILE A 52 10.52 -7.64 -21.42
CA ILE A 52 10.96 -7.24 -22.77
C ILE A 52 9.79 -6.75 -23.62
N SER A 53 8.61 -7.36 -23.46
CA SER A 53 7.41 -7.02 -24.24
C SER A 53 6.63 -5.83 -23.65
N GLY A 54 7.08 -5.33 -22.49
CA GLY A 54 6.43 -4.30 -21.69
C GLY A 54 6.02 -4.83 -20.31
N PRO A 55 5.82 -3.94 -19.32
CA PRO A 55 5.80 -4.35 -17.93
C PRO A 55 4.60 -5.24 -17.58
N ASN A 56 4.86 -6.24 -16.74
CA ASN A 56 3.87 -7.09 -16.13
C ASN A 56 3.39 -6.46 -14.80
N LEU A 57 2.10 -6.17 -14.69
CA LEU A 57 1.49 -5.53 -13.53
C LEU A 57 0.67 -6.54 -12.74
N TYR A 58 0.97 -6.70 -11.45
CA TYR A 58 0.23 -7.66 -10.62
C TYR A 58 0.10 -7.25 -9.16
N GLY A 59 -0.95 -7.76 -8.52
CA GLY A 59 -1.25 -7.50 -7.12
C GLY A 59 -2.48 -8.25 -6.66
N TYR A 60 -2.95 -7.91 -5.46
CA TYR A 60 -4.15 -8.50 -4.91
C TYR A 60 -5.24 -7.44 -4.76
N VAL A 61 -6.44 -7.77 -5.22
CA VAL A 61 -7.61 -6.89 -5.18
C VAL A 61 -8.80 -7.62 -4.58
N VAL A 62 -9.70 -6.88 -3.94
CA VAL A 62 -10.98 -7.41 -3.46
C VAL A 62 -12.09 -6.96 -4.41
N ILE A 63 -12.81 -7.93 -4.96
CA ILE A 63 -13.97 -7.75 -5.83
C ILE A 63 -15.17 -8.37 -5.11
N GLY A 64 -16.16 -7.54 -4.75
CA GLY A 64 -17.27 -7.98 -3.91
C GLY A 64 -16.79 -8.57 -2.58
N ASP A 65 -17.12 -9.84 -2.35
CA ASP A 65 -16.75 -10.61 -1.14
C ASP A 65 -15.42 -11.37 -1.27
N ALA A 66 -14.76 -11.33 -2.42
CA ALA A 66 -13.68 -12.25 -2.74
C ALA A 66 -12.37 -11.53 -3.08
N LEU A 67 -11.27 -12.15 -2.66
CA LEU A 67 -9.92 -11.76 -3.03
C LEU A 67 -9.53 -12.41 -4.35
N TYR A 68 -8.90 -11.63 -5.21
CA TYR A 68 -8.34 -12.04 -6.48
C TYR A 68 -6.88 -11.65 -6.56
N TRP A 69 -6.09 -12.50 -7.18
CA TRP A 69 -4.80 -12.11 -7.74
C TRP A 69 -5.05 -11.56 -9.14
N SER A 70 -4.68 -10.31 -9.35
CA SER A 70 -4.81 -9.57 -10.61
C SER A 70 -3.47 -9.53 -11.32
N ASN A 71 -3.46 -9.76 -12.62
CA ASN A 71 -2.25 -9.74 -13.44
C ASN A 71 -2.57 -9.37 -14.89
N TYR A 72 -1.84 -8.41 -15.45
CA TYR A 72 -1.94 -8.04 -16.86
C TYR A 72 -0.63 -7.40 -17.35
N PHE A 73 -0.38 -7.51 -18.65
CA PHE A 73 0.77 -6.91 -19.31
C PHE A 73 0.41 -5.56 -19.91
N ILE A 74 1.38 -4.67 -19.97
CA ILE A 74 1.29 -3.38 -20.66
C ILE A 74 2.07 -3.46 -21.96
N ASP A 75 1.44 -3.04 -23.05
CA ASP A 75 2.11 -2.83 -24.33
C ASP A 75 3.08 -1.64 -24.20
N ALA A 76 4.36 -1.87 -24.44
CA ALA A 76 5.41 -0.86 -24.26
C ALA A 76 5.27 0.36 -25.19
N THR A 77 4.56 0.22 -26.31
CA THR A 77 4.37 1.29 -27.31
C THR A 77 3.22 2.21 -26.91
N THR A 78 2.11 1.64 -26.45
CA THR A 78 0.88 2.37 -26.15
C THR A 78 0.76 2.75 -24.67
N GLY A 79 1.45 2.04 -23.78
CA GLY A 79 1.29 2.17 -22.33
C GLY A 79 -0.09 1.71 -21.82
N GLN A 80 -0.85 0.96 -22.62
CA GLN A 80 -2.14 0.37 -22.26
C GLN A 80 -2.01 -1.13 -22.08
N ILE A 81 -3.07 -1.79 -21.59
CA ILE A 81 -3.10 -3.24 -21.47
C ILE A 81 -2.82 -3.86 -22.85
N ASP A 82 -1.86 -4.77 -22.91
CA ASP A 82 -1.53 -5.49 -24.14
C ASP A 82 -2.69 -6.43 -24.50
N PRO A 83 -3.35 -6.24 -25.65
CA PRO A 83 -4.46 -7.09 -26.07
C PRO A 83 -4.03 -8.53 -26.42
N ASN A 84 -2.74 -8.78 -26.65
CA ASN A 84 -2.21 -10.10 -26.99
C ASN A 84 -1.94 -10.96 -25.75
N HIS A 85 -1.94 -10.36 -24.56
CA HIS A 85 -1.76 -11.06 -23.30
C HIS A 85 -3.08 -11.14 -22.53
N GLN A 86 -3.34 -12.29 -21.93
CA GLN A 86 -4.56 -12.46 -21.14
C GLN A 86 -4.49 -11.62 -19.86
N HIS A 87 -5.50 -10.78 -19.64
CA HIS A 87 -5.74 -10.18 -18.34
C HIS A 87 -6.35 -11.23 -17.39
N LEU A 88 -5.61 -11.56 -16.32
CA LEU A 88 -5.94 -12.63 -15.38
C LEU A 88 -6.47 -12.10 -14.06
N LEU A 89 -7.66 -12.56 -13.67
CA LEU A 89 -8.22 -12.42 -12.33
C LEU A 89 -8.44 -13.79 -11.71
N ARG A 90 -7.43 -14.28 -10.98
CA ARG A 90 -7.49 -15.58 -10.33
C ARG A 90 -8.05 -15.46 -8.91
N ARG A 91 -9.22 -16.05 -8.66
CA ARG A 91 -9.82 -16.06 -7.32
C ARG A 91 -8.93 -16.79 -6.32
N VAL A 92 -8.74 -16.17 -5.16
CA VAL A 92 -7.98 -16.73 -4.01
C VAL A 92 -8.94 -17.27 -2.95
N GLY A 93 -9.99 -16.53 -2.59
CA GLY A 93 -10.95 -16.95 -1.56
C GLY A 93 -12.02 -15.90 -1.27
N GLY A 94 -13.09 -16.31 -0.57
CA GLY A 94 -14.21 -15.43 -0.15
C GLY A 94 -14.08 -14.93 1.29
N GLY A 95 -15.11 -14.22 1.78
CA GLY A 95 -15.18 -13.72 3.16
C GLY A 95 -14.51 -12.36 3.39
N TRP A 96 -14.30 -11.60 2.32
CA TRP A 96 -13.57 -10.33 2.34
C TRP A 96 -14.44 -9.11 2.68
N THR A 97 -15.77 -9.23 2.66
CA THR A 97 -16.70 -8.14 2.98
C THR A 97 -16.33 -7.30 4.22
N PRO A 98 -16.00 -7.90 5.40
CA PRO A 98 -15.77 -7.11 6.61
C PRO A 98 -14.36 -6.47 6.67
N PHE A 99 -13.51 -6.67 5.67
CA PHE A 99 -12.18 -6.06 5.64
C PHE A 99 -12.23 -4.65 5.06
N THR A 100 -11.45 -3.74 5.63
CA THR A 100 -11.41 -2.31 5.27
C THR A 100 -10.07 -1.88 4.68
N MET A 101 -9.03 -2.70 4.86
CA MET A 101 -7.68 -2.45 4.34
C MET A 101 -7.06 -3.78 3.94
N LEU A 102 -6.19 -3.72 2.94
CA LEU A 102 -5.43 -4.85 2.42
C LEU A 102 -4.03 -4.34 2.05
N GLU A 103 -2.99 -5.04 2.48
CA GLU A 103 -1.61 -4.77 2.08
C GLU A 103 -0.82 -6.08 1.95
N THR A 104 0.20 -6.09 1.10
CA THR A 104 1.19 -7.18 1.05
C THR A 104 2.59 -6.67 1.32
N SER A 105 3.42 -7.50 1.96
CA SER A 105 4.85 -7.25 2.16
C SER A 105 5.62 -8.45 1.62
N THR A 106 6.50 -8.19 0.66
CA THR A 106 7.47 -9.16 0.16
C THR A 106 8.85 -8.60 0.39
N TYR A 107 9.63 -9.29 1.20
CA TYR A 107 11.04 -9.06 1.40
C TYR A 107 11.81 -10.14 0.64
N GLU A 108 12.80 -9.74 -0.15
CA GLU A 108 13.65 -10.64 -0.91
C GLU A 108 15.07 -10.07 -0.94
N THR A 109 16.08 -10.93 -0.75
CA THR A 109 17.49 -10.54 -0.89
C THR A 109 17.88 -10.44 -2.36
N LEU A 110 18.88 -9.61 -2.67
CA LEU A 110 19.30 -9.39 -4.07
C LEU A 110 19.85 -10.65 -4.76
N ASP A 111 20.40 -11.58 -3.97
CA ASP A 111 20.88 -12.89 -4.42
C ASP A 111 19.75 -13.93 -4.56
N GLY A 112 18.53 -13.64 -4.08
CA GLY A 112 17.39 -14.55 -4.10
C GLY A 112 17.43 -15.66 -3.04
N ASP A 113 18.45 -15.69 -2.16
CA ASP A 113 18.64 -16.75 -1.17
C ASP A 113 17.57 -16.76 -0.08
N PHE A 114 16.93 -15.61 0.16
CA PHE A 114 15.86 -15.50 1.13
C PHE A 114 14.71 -14.65 0.60
N SER A 115 13.50 -15.21 0.62
CA SER A 115 12.26 -14.51 0.34
C SER A 115 11.20 -14.76 1.41
N ARG A 116 10.44 -13.72 1.73
CA ARG A 116 9.30 -13.76 2.64
C ARG A 116 8.17 -12.93 2.06
N SER A 117 7.06 -13.57 1.71
CA SER A 117 5.82 -12.90 1.31
C SER A 117 4.73 -13.08 2.35
N VAL A 118 4.12 -11.99 2.77
CA VAL A 118 3.02 -11.95 3.73
C VAL A 118 1.95 -10.95 3.29
N ALA A 119 0.73 -11.19 3.74
CA ALA A 119 -0.37 -10.27 3.58
C ALA A 119 -0.95 -9.86 4.92
N TYR A 120 -1.51 -8.65 4.94
CA TYR A 120 -2.16 -8.05 6.08
C TYR A 120 -3.52 -7.51 5.66
N ALA A 121 -4.55 -7.73 6.47
CA ALA A 121 -5.85 -7.13 6.24
C ALA A 121 -6.50 -6.69 7.55
N MET A 122 -7.00 -5.46 7.59
CA MET A 122 -7.70 -4.92 8.75
C MET A 122 -9.19 -5.21 8.63
N ARG A 123 -9.74 -5.97 9.56
CA ARG A 123 -11.19 -6.14 9.67
C ARG A 123 -11.82 -4.93 10.36
N GLU A 124 -13.06 -4.60 10.01
CA GLU A 124 -13.81 -3.43 10.54
C GLU A 124 -13.90 -3.39 12.07
N ASN A 125 -13.85 -4.56 12.73
CA ASN A 125 -13.87 -4.69 14.18
C ASN A 125 -12.50 -4.44 14.84
N GLY A 126 -11.47 -4.06 14.08
CA GLY A 126 -10.14 -3.77 14.62
C GLY A 126 -9.25 -4.99 14.84
N VAL A 127 -9.55 -6.12 14.19
CA VAL A 127 -8.65 -7.28 14.17
C VAL A 127 -7.81 -7.22 12.90
N LEU A 128 -6.49 -7.16 13.08
CA LEU A 128 -5.51 -7.24 12.00
C LEU A 128 -5.17 -8.71 11.73
N TYR A 129 -5.56 -9.22 10.57
CA TYR A 129 -5.22 -10.57 10.13
C TYR A 129 -3.93 -10.58 9.32
N ARG A 130 -3.21 -11.68 9.40
CA ARG A 130 -1.95 -11.91 8.70
C ARG A 130 -1.92 -13.29 8.05
N TRP A 131 -1.43 -13.37 6.83
CA TRP A 131 -1.19 -14.62 6.11
C TRP A 131 0.24 -14.67 5.59
N LYS A 132 0.83 -15.88 5.55
CA LYS A 132 1.97 -16.16 4.68
C LYS A 132 1.46 -16.43 3.26
N ILE A 133 2.17 -15.94 2.25
CA ILE A 133 1.91 -16.29 0.86
C ILE A 133 3.00 -17.25 0.42
N VAL A 134 2.62 -18.51 0.17
CA VAL A 134 3.55 -19.57 -0.26
C VAL A 134 3.04 -20.11 -1.60
N ASN A 135 3.82 -19.94 -2.67
CA ASN A 135 3.46 -20.35 -4.03
C ASN A 135 2.05 -19.84 -4.43
N GLY A 136 1.74 -18.59 -4.09
CA GLY A 136 0.44 -17.96 -4.34
C GLY A 136 -0.70 -18.39 -3.40
N THR A 137 -0.48 -19.36 -2.51
CA THR A 137 -1.45 -19.83 -1.51
C THR A 137 -1.35 -19.01 -0.23
N TRP A 138 -2.50 -18.58 0.29
CA TRP A 138 -2.58 -17.80 1.53
C TRP A 138 -2.79 -18.71 2.73
N VAL A 139 -1.81 -18.79 3.61
CA VAL A 139 -1.83 -19.61 4.82
C VAL A 139 -1.96 -18.70 6.03
N SER A 140 -3.00 -18.89 6.85
CA SER A 140 -3.22 -18.10 8.06
C SER A 140 -1.97 -18.11 8.95
N ASN A 141 -1.51 -16.92 9.34
CA ASN A 141 -0.28 -16.76 10.11
C ASN A 141 -0.34 -15.58 11.10
N GLY A 142 -1.47 -15.46 11.79
CA GLY A 142 -1.67 -14.54 12.90
C GLY A 142 -2.94 -13.71 12.79
N SER A 143 -3.50 -13.35 13.94
CA SER A 143 -4.59 -12.38 14.06
C SER A 143 -4.39 -11.59 15.35
N PHE A 144 -4.50 -10.27 15.26
CA PHE A 144 -4.15 -9.37 16.36
C PHE A 144 -5.33 -8.42 16.63
N ALA A 145 -5.93 -8.51 17.80
CA ALA A 145 -6.99 -7.60 18.23
C ALA A 145 -6.40 -6.29 18.80
N GLY A 146 -7.27 -5.29 19.03
CA GLY A 146 -6.89 -4.03 19.67
C GLY A 146 -6.67 -2.85 18.71
N PHE A 147 -6.93 -3.03 17.41
CA PHE A 147 -6.72 -2.00 16.39
C PHE A 147 -8.02 -1.31 15.95
N ALA A 148 -9.10 -1.37 16.74
CA ALA A 148 -10.41 -0.78 16.41
C ALA A 148 -10.35 0.75 16.19
N ALA A 149 -9.35 1.42 16.76
CA ALA A 149 -9.14 2.85 16.55
C ALA A 149 -8.47 3.18 15.20
N VAL A 150 -7.82 2.23 14.53
CA VAL A 150 -7.06 2.46 13.29
C VAL A 150 -8.01 2.84 12.15
N LYS A 151 -7.71 3.98 11.51
CA LYS A 151 -8.48 4.53 10.39
C LYS A 151 -7.86 4.17 9.04
N SER A 152 -6.53 4.22 8.93
CA SER A 152 -5.76 3.72 7.78
C SER A 152 -4.35 3.33 8.23
N MET A 153 -3.65 2.55 7.42
CA MET A 153 -2.26 2.15 7.68
C MET A 153 -1.48 1.96 6.38
N THR A 154 -0.17 2.13 6.43
CA THR A 154 0.73 1.94 5.29
C THR A 154 2.05 1.31 5.72
N LEU A 155 2.64 0.46 4.88
CA LEU A 155 3.91 -0.21 5.16
C LEU A 155 5.06 0.80 5.03
N ILE A 156 5.82 1.03 6.11
CA ILE A 156 6.98 1.92 6.10
C ILE A 156 8.31 1.16 6.17
N ALA A 157 8.32 -0.05 6.71
CA ALA A 157 9.50 -0.89 6.71
C ALA A 157 9.18 -2.37 6.52
N ARG A 158 10.08 -3.08 5.85
CA ARG A 158 10.09 -4.55 5.78
C ARG A 158 11.52 -5.05 5.91
N THR A 159 11.69 -6.11 6.66
CA THR A 159 12.98 -6.77 6.85
C THR A 159 12.78 -8.28 6.83
N ALA A 160 13.87 -9.03 6.92
CA ALA A 160 13.81 -10.47 7.13
C ALA A 160 13.04 -10.84 8.42
N THR A 161 13.11 -9.99 9.45
CA THR A 161 12.65 -10.31 10.81
C THR A 161 11.37 -9.58 11.25
N TYR A 162 10.91 -8.56 10.53
CA TYR A 162 9.67 -7.84 10.85
C TYR A 162 9.15 -7.00 9.68
N ASP A 163 7.89 -6.58 9.79
CA ASP A 163 7.29 -5.49 9.02
C ASP A 163 6.88 -4.36 9.98
N THR A 164 6.95 -3.11 9.54
CA THR A 164 6.46 -1.97 10.31
C THR A 164 5.50 -1.15 9.48
N PHE A 165 4.32 -0.91 10.06
CA PHE A 165 3.31 -0.01 9.53
C PHE A 165 3.34 1.32 10.25
N LEU A 166 2.98 2.38 9.54
CA LEU A 166 2.51 3.62 10.13
C LEU A 166 0.98 3.65 10.03
N ALA A 167 0.29 3.95 11.13
CA ALA A 167 -1.16 3.91 11.21
C ALA A 167 -1.72 5.14 11.92
N ASN A 168 -2.71 5.78 11.31
CA ASN A 168 -3.47 6.85 11.96
C ASN A 168 -4.74 6.30 12.62
N THR A 169 -5.21 6.99 13.65
CA THR A 169 -6.44 6.63 14.35
C THR A 169 -7.58 7.61 14.07
N ARG A 170 -8.82 7.17 14.25
CA ARG A 170 -10.01 8.03 14.20
C ARG A 170 -9.96 9.17 15.23
N GLY A 171 -9.24 8.96 16.34
CA GLY A 171 -8.99 9.99 17.37
C GLY A 171 -7.82 10.94 17.05
N GLY A 172 -7.13 10.75 15.92
CA GLY A 172 -6.11 11.67 15.43
C GLY A 172 -4.66 11.33 15.77
N GLY A 173 -4.41 10.25 16.50
CA GLY A 173 -3.06 9.79 16.78
C GLY A 173 -2.40 9.14 15.56
N LEU A 174 -1.07 9.12 15.57
CA LEU A 174 -0.23 8.40 14.60
C LEU A 174 0.66 7.43 15.38
N TYR A 175 0.75 6.19 14.92
CA TYR A 175 1.47 5.12 15.60
C TYR A 175 2.29 4.31 14.60
N THR A 176 3.40 3.73 15.05
CA THR A 176 3.99 2.57 14.38
C THR A 176 3.36 1.28 14.92
N ILE A 177 3.24 0.28 14.06
CA ILE A 177 2.85 -1.09 14.40
C ILE A 177 3.91 -2.00 13.79
N ARG A 178 4.87 -2.46 14.61
CA ARG A 178 5.93 -3.40 14.19
C ARG A 178 5.48 -4.82 14.49
N ILE A 179 5.48 -5.69 13.48
CA ILE A 179 5.03 -7.08 13.55
C ILE A 179 6.23 -7.99 13.24
N PRO A 180 6.73 -8.77 14.21
CA PRO A 180 7.79 -9.75 13.97
C PRO A 180 7.40 -10.78 12.89
N SER A 181 8.40 -11.36 12.22
CA SER A 181 8.19 -12.41 11.21
C SER A 181 8.16 -13.82 11.81
N SER A 182 8.68 -13.99 13.02
CA SER A 182 8.76 -15.25 13.78
C SER A 182 8.04 -15.16 15.13
N PHE A 183 7.77 -16.31 15.74
CA PHE A 183 7.14 -16.36 17.06
C PHE A 183 8.09 -15.86 18.17
N PRO A 184 7.58 -15.10 19.16
CA PRO A 184 6.18 -14.66 19.30
C PRO A 184 5.80 -13.55 18.29
N LEU A 185 4.69 -13.77 17.56
CA LEU A 185 4.15 -12.81 16.57
C LEU A 185 3.38 -11.67 17.27
N GLN A 186 3.96 -11.02 18.26
CA GLN A 186 3.28 -9.97 19.01
C GLN A 186 3.56 -8.59 18.38
N PRO A 187 2.54 -7.84 17.93
CA PRO A 187 2.75 -6.48 17.46
C PRO A 187 3.25 -5.56 18.57
N VAL A 188 4.25 -4.75 18.25
CA VAL A 188 4.77 -3.67 19.11
C VAL A 188 4.26 -2.34 18.55
N VAL A 189 3.52 -1.61 19.38
CA VAL A 189 2.88 -0.34 18.99
C VAL A 189 3.57 0.82 19.68
N LYS A 190 3.96 1.85 18.92
CA LYS A 190 4.60 3.05 19.48
C LYS A 190 3.91 4.31 18.97
N GLN A 191 3.58 5.23 19.87
CA GLN A 191 2.98 6.50 19.49
C GLN A 191 4.03 7.43 18.86
N VAL A 192 3.70 7.99 17.70
CA VAL A 192 4.53 8.90 16.90
C VAL A 192 4.01 10.35 17.02
N ARG A 193 2.69 10.53 16.95
CA ARG A 193 2.00 11.80 17.20
C ARG A 193 0.72 11.57 17.97
N THR A 194 0.32 12.57 18.74
CA THR A 194 -0.86 12.47 19.62
C THR A 194 -2.15 12.89 18.94
N ARG A 195 -2.10 13.79 17.94
CA ARG A 195 -3.27 14.41 17.28
C ARG A 195 -2.96 14.81 15.84
N THR A 196 -4.01 15.26 15.13
CA THR A 196 -4.03 15.86 13.78
C THR A 196 -3.94 14.91 12.58
N TRP A 197 -3.98 13.59 12.80
CA TRP A 197 -3.90 12.61 11.71
C TRP A 197 -5.26 12.01 11.32
N GLN A 198 -6.35 12.39 11.99
CA GLN A 198 -7.67 11.79 11.78
C GLN A 198 -8.28 12.11 10.41
N GLY A 199 -7.81 13.16 9.72
CA GLY A 199 -8.35 13.59 8.42
C GLY A 199 -7.99 12.68 7.25
N PHE A 200 -7.05 11.74 7.41
CA PHE A 200 -6.60 10.89 6.31
C PHE A 200 -7.30 9.53 6.29
N GLU A 201 -8.01 9.22 5.21
CA GLU A 201 -8.57 7.90 4.93
C GLU A 201 -7.55 6.97 4.25
N VAL A 202 -6.48 7.53 3.68
CA VAL A 202 -5.40 6.77 3.06
C VAL A 202 -4.06 7.33 3.50
N LEU A 203 -3.17 6.42 3.89
CA LEU A 203 -1.74 6.67 3.99
C LEU A 203 -1.04 5.85 2.91
N SER A 204 -0.07 6.47 2.25
CA SER A 204 0.83 5.81 1.31
C SER A 204 2.26 6.24 1.62
N ALA A 205 3.20 5.30 1.58
CA ALA A 205 4.57 5.53 2.01
C ALA A 205 5.57 4.96 1.01
N MET A 206 6.65 5.68 0.78
CA MET A 206 7.83 5.16 0.07
C MET A 206 9.10 5.51 0.85
N ALA A 207 10.17 4.75 0.67
CA ALA A 207 11.47 5.17 1.16
C ALA A 207 11.92 6.50 0.51
N CYS A 208 12.56 7.35 1.30
CA CYS A 208 13.08 8.64 0.88
C CYS A 208 14.39 8.91 1.64
N GLY A 209 15.50 8.39 1.14
CA GLY A 209 16.78 8.36 1.84
C GLY A 209 16.96 7.09 2.68
N ARG A 210 17.99 7.07 3.55
CA ARG A 210 18.44 5.84 4.23
C ARG A 210 17.44 5.32 5.27
N ASN A 211 16.96 6.20 6.16
CA ASN A 211 16.05 5.88 7.27
C ASN A 211 14.89 6.89 7.30
N SER A 212 14.28 7.17 6.17
CA SER A 212 13.23 8.18 6.06
C SER A 212 12.19 7.77 5.04
N THR A 213 10.98 8.24 5.26
CA THR A 213 9.78 7.92 4.49
C THR A 213 9.19 9.20 3.94
N LEU A 214 8.90 9.20 2.65
CA LEU A 214 7.97 10.16 2.09
C LEU A 214 6.56 9.59 2.30
N LEU A 215 5.73 10.32 3.04
CA LEU A 215 4.38 9.91 3.41
C LEU A 215 3.36 10.83 2.76
N LEU A 216 2.38 10.24 2.09
CA LEU A 216 1.22 10.93 1.54
C LEU A 216 0.01 10.56 2.39
N GLY A 217 -0.65 11.57 2.95
CA GLY A 217 -1.97 11.44 3.55
C GLY A 217 -3.04 11.99 2.59
N ILE A 218 -4.04 11.18 2.26
CA ILE A 218 -5.17 11.59 1.42
C ILE A 218 -6.41 11.72 2.30
N ASP A 219 -6.99 12.90 2.28
CA ASP A 219 -8.28 13.25 2.84
C ASP A 219 -9.32 13.12 1.72
N LYS A 220 -10.13 12.05 1.79
CA LYS A 220 -11.15 11.71 0.80
C LYS A 220 -12.37 12.61 0.89
N ASP A 221 -12.65 13.19 2.06
CA ASP A 221 -13.79 14.10 2.25
C ASP A 221 -13.56 15.40 1.46
N THR A 222 -12.32 15.92 1.50
CA THR A 222 -11.92 17.14 0.79
C THR A 222 -11.27 16.87 -0.57
N LYS A 223 -10.99 15.60 -0.89
CA LYS A 223 -10.30 15.15 -2.12
C LYS A 223 -8.89 15.73 -2.26
N THR A 224 -8.19 15.91 -1.14
CA THR A 224 -6.86 16.54 -1.08
C THR A 224 -5.80 15.60 -0.56
N GLY A 225 -4.56 15.81 -1.01
CA GLY A 225 -3.38 15.09 -0.53
C GLY A 225 -2.42 16.03 0.20
N TYR A 226 -1.76 15.54 1.24
CA TYR A 226 -0.72 16.25 1.99
C TYR A 226 0.53 15.40 2.08
N LEU A 227 1.67 16.02 1.79
CA LEU A 227 2.95 15.32 1.73
C LEU A 227 3.78 15.64 2.98
N TYR A 228 4.44 14.62 3.51
CA TYR A 228 5.26 14.71 4.71
C TYR A 228 6.59 13.98 4.50
N ALA A 229 7.68 14.57 4.97
CA ALA A 229 8.92 13.85 5.20
C ALA A 229 8.92 13.33 6.63
N VAL A 230 8.99 12.02 6.80
CA VAL A 230 9.00 11.32 8.09
C VAL A 230 10.38 10.71 8.28
N GLY A 231 11.08 11.10 9.34
CA GLY A 231 12.35 10.48 9.72
C GLY A 231 12.16 9.07 10.28
N HIS A 232 13.25 8.48 10.75
CA HIS A 232 13.23 7.18 11.43
C HIS A 232 12.22 7.19 12.59
N ALA A 233 11.29 6.24 12.55
CA ALA A 233 10.14 6.20 13.45
C ALA A 233 10.52 5.74 14.88
N ASN A 234 10.99 6.66 15.72
CA ASN A 234 11.43 6.39 17.08
C ASN A 234 10.44 6.86 18.17
N GLY A 235 9.14 6.90 17.85
CA GLY A 235 8.08 7.31 18.77
C GLY A 235 7.84 8.82 18.72
N LEU A 236 7.59 9.46 19.86
CA LEU A 236 7.29 10.91 19.89
C LEU A 236 8.44 11.78 19.34
N SER A 237 9.69 11.27 19.40
CA SER A 237 10.87 11.94 18.84
C SER A 237 10.99 11.84 17.32
N THR A 238 10.05 11.16 16.64
CA THR A 238 10.10 11.00 15.18
C THR A 238 9.99 12.39 14.56
N LEU A 239 10.95 12.77 13.72
CA LEU A 239 10.85 13.99 12.95
C LEU A 239 9.76 13.82 11.89
N ILE A 240 8.80 14.75 11.85
CA ILE A 240 7.79 14.80 10.78
C ILE A 240 7.71 16.24 10.31
N GLU A 241 8.07 16.45 9.05
CA GLU A 241 8.06 17.76 8.41
C GLU A 241 6.97 17.76 7.34
N SER A 242 5.99 18.66 7.46
CA SER A 242 5.01 18.86 6.41
C SER A 242 5.69 19.53 5.21
N ARG A 243 5.46 18.98 4.03
CA ARG A 243 5.82 19.60 2.75
C ARG A 243 4.66 20.42 2.18
N GLY A 244 3.48 20.32 2.79
CA GLY A 244 2.28 21.06 2.40
C GLY A 244 1.28 20.22 1.59
N LYS A 245 0.23 20.89 1.14
CA LYS A 245 -0.81 20.32 0.28
C LYS A 245 -0.21 20.01 -1.09
N VAL A 246 -0.50 18.83 -1.62
CA VAL A 246 -0.12 18.42 -2.97
C VAL A 246 -1.05 19.08 -3.98
N THR A 247 -0.48 19.75 -4.97
CA THR A 247 -1.20 20.30 -6.12
C THR A 247 -1.68 19.14 -6.99
N GLY A 248 -2.99 18.94 -7.02
CA GLY A 248 -3.67 17.83 -7.69
C GLY A 248 -5.00 17.49 -7.00
N THR A 249 -5.74 16.53 -7.57
CA THR A 249 -7.00 16.02 -7.00
C THR A 249 -6.85 14.56 -6.65
N PHE A 250 -7.41 14.18 -5.50
CA PHE A 250 -7.39 12.82 -4.98
C PHE A 250 -8.82 12.34 -4.71
N ASP A 251 -9.57 12.08 -5.78
CA ASP A 251 -10.98 11.68 -5.75
C ASP A 251 -11.26 10.21 -6.10
N ASP A 252 -10.21 9.43 -6.39
CA ASP A 252 -10.36 8.00 -6.70
C ASP A 252 -10.86 7.18 -5.48
N PRO A 253 -11.71 6.17 -5.69
CA PRO A 253 -12.29 5.38 -4.60
C PRO A 253 -11.25 4.48 -3.91
N VAL A 254 -10.26 3.97 -4.64
CA VAL A 254 -9.27 3.02 -4.14
C VAL A 254 -7.88 3.53 -4.44
N TYR A 255 -7.00 3.54 -3.44
CA TYR A 255 -5.61 3.94 -3.56
C TYR A 255 -4.71 2.80 -3.11
N PHE A 256 -3.54 2.71 -3.74
CA PHE A 256 -2.51 1.74 -3.41
C PHE A 256 -1.13 2.30 -3.78
N ARG A 257 -0.06 1.59 -3.49
CA ARG A 257 1.29 1.96 -3.91
C ARG A 257 1.75 1.13 -5.11
N TRP A 258 2.32 1.79 -6.11
CA TRP A 258 3.09 1.10 -7.14
C TRP A 258 4.47 0.75 -6.61
N VAL A 259 4.89 -0.47 -6.85
CA VAL A 259 6.17 -0.99 -6.36
C VAL A 259 6.93 -1.72 -7.47
N PRO A 260 8.27 -1.71 -7.47
CA PRO A 260 9.02 -2.62 -8.33
C PRO A 260 8.98 -4.04 -7.75
N ILE A 261 9.63 -4.99 -8.40
CA ILE A 261 9.84 -6.33 -7.83
C ILE A 261 10.56 -6.27 -6.48
N ALA A 262 10.33 -7.28 -5.65
CA ALA A 262 10.62 -7.24 -4.22
C ALA A 262 12.07 -6.86 -3.84
N PRO A 263 13.13 -7.34 -4.54
CA PRO A 263 14.51 -6.95 -4.21
C PRO A 263 14.79 -5.45 -4.37
N TYR A 264 14.01 -4.74 -5.19
CA TYR A 264 14.16 -3.30 -5.47
C TYR A 264 13.10 -2.44 -4.80
N ASP A 265 12.11 -3.04 -4.14
CA ASP A 265 11.07 -2.29 -3.46
C ASP A 265 11.61 -1.85 -2.08
N VAL A 266 12.05 -0.61 -2.00
CA VAL A 266 12.66 -0.06 -0.79
C VAL A 266 11.59 0.54 0.12
N ALA A 267 11.47 0.00 1.34
CA ALA A 267 10.64 0.55 2.42
C ALA A 267 11.49 0.59 3.69
N ASN A 268 11.97 1.79 4.06
CA ASN A 268 13.01 2.00 5.08
C ASN A 268 12.68 3.17 6.05
N GLY A 269 11.46 3.20 6.58
CA GLY A 269 10.99 4.24 7.49
C GLY A 269 11.27 4.02 8.98
N ASP A 270 11.83 2.85 9.32
CA ASP A 270 11.98 2.36 10.70
C ASP A 270 13.42 1.94 11.02
#